data_AF-A0A3D1R8F9-F1
#
_entry.id   AF-A0A3D1R8F9-F1
#
_cell.length_a   1.000
_cell.length_b   1.000
_cell.length_c   1.000
_cell.angle_alpha   90.00
_cell.angle_beta   90.00
_cell.angle_gamma   90.00
#
_symmetry.space_group_name_H-M   'P 1'
#
loop_
_entity.id
_entity.type
_entity.pdbx_description
1 polymer ?
#
loop_
_entity_poly.entity_id
_entity_poly.type
_entity_poly.pdbx_seq_one_letter_code
_entity_poly.pdbx_strand_id
1 'polypeptide(L)'
;TVEATGLEERLRLLVDEPMPETEEARNRRLRTRLVRRLLDDPVVYYEDLSDEERAYLTGQRHLLLTEIENATGLVREVRREGIAMADERGELTDVGFPEEGTEGHVTLLLAEHLAEQARRAPGRVVARSALEGFVCECIAQHRTHWRKDASEPGAEVGLTETAIERLEALRLVARTAEGVVPLSAIARYTLEPLADAPTPAPARRAQRQLGLGLDLDTGGKRR
;
A
#
# COMPACT_ATOMS: atom_id res chain seq x y z
N THR A 1 -33.68 -22.71 15.80
CA THR A 1 -33.00 -23.94 15.31
C THR A 1 -32.70 -23.72 13.86
N VAL A 2 -31.42 -23.66 13.46
CA VAL A 2 -31.04 -23.42 12.06
C VAL A 2 -31.20 -24.74 11.30
N GLU A 3 -32.32 -24.91 10.60
CA GLU A 3 -32.56 -26.02 9.68
C GLU A 3 -31.92 -25.71 8.32
N ALA A 4 -30.60 -25.69 8.26
CA ALA A 4 -29.88 -25.73 6.99
C ALA A 4 -29.40 -27.17 6.74
N THR A 5 -29.65 -27.69 5.55
CA THR A 5 -29.38 -29.11 5.23
C THR A 5 -28.01 -29.33 4.59
N GLY A 6 -27.32 -28.26 4.17
CA GLY A 6 -25.95 -28.29 3.60
C GLY A 6 -24.90 -27.47 4.37
N LEU A 7 -23.61 -27.81 4.22
CA LEU A 7 -22.48 -27.09 4.81
C LEU A 7 -22.37 -25.65 4.28
N GLU A 8 -22.51 -25.45 2.97
CA GLU A 8 -22.49 -24.12 2.35
C GLU A 8 -23.63 -23.23 2.82
N GLU A 9 -24.82 -23.80 3.03
CA GLU A 9 -25.99 -23.10 3.53
C GLU A 9 -25.81 -22.72 5.02
N ARG A 10 -25.26 -23.64 5.83
CA ARG A 10 -24.89 -23.33 7.23
C ARG A 10 -23.83 -22.26 7.32
N LEU A 11 -22.78 -22.31 6.48
CA LEU A 11 -21.74 -21.29 6.42
C LEU A 11 -22.30 -19.94 6.00
N ARG A 12 -23.16 -19.91 4.97
CA ARG A 12 -23.83 -18.70 4.52
C ARG A 12 -24.68 -18.09 5.64
N LEU A 13 -25.48 -18.90 6.35
CA LEU A 13 -26.28 -18.43 7.49
C LEU A 13 -25.47 -18.02 8.73
N LEU A 14 -24.25 -18.55 8.90
CA LEU A 14 -23.35 -18.14 9.98
C LEU A 14 -22.68 -16.78 9.70
N VAL A 15 -22.50 -16.46 8.42
CA VAL A 15 -21.87 -15.23 7.93
C VAL A 15 -22.89 -14.13 7.62
N ASP A 16 -24.18 -14.49 7.47
CA ASP A 16 -25.26 -13.55 7.17
C ASP A 16 -25.50 -12.62 8.36
N GLU A 17 -24.85 -11.48 8.33
CA GLU A 17 -25.03 -10.41 9.31
C GLU A 17 -26.41 -9.78 9.07
N PRO A 18 -27.33 -9.80 10.06
CA PRO A 18 -28.68 -9.32 9.86
C PRO A 18 -28.66 -7.88 9.36
N MET A 19 -29.44 -7.60 8.31
CA MET A 19 -29.52 -6.26 7.75
C MET A 19 -29.97 -5.28 8.84
N PRO A 20 -29.23 -4.18 9.04
CA PRO A 20 -29.59 -3.22 10.07
C PRO A 20 -30.93 -2.57 9.75
N GLU A 21 -31.87 -2.72 10.69
CA GLU A 21 -33.24 -2.19 10.55
C GLU A 21 -33.30 -0.66 10.76
N THR A 22 -32.26 -0.06 11.36
CA THR A 22 -32.15 1.39 11.61
C THR A 22 -31.02 2.05 10.82
N GLU A 23 -31.17 3.34 10.52
CA GLU A 23 -30.15 4.14 9.84
C GLU A 23 -28.84 4.23 10.65
N GLU A 24 -28.93 4.33 11.98
CA GLU A 24 -27.76 4.32 12.85
C GLU A 24 -26.98 3.00 12.79
N ALA A 25 -27.68 1.86 12.78
CA ALA A 25 -27.06 0.55 12.68
C ALA A 25 -26.42 0.33 11.28
N ARG A 26 -27.07 0.85 10.24
CA ARG A 26 -26.56 0.88 8.86
C ARG A 26 -25.27 1.70 8.75
N ASN A 27 -25.28 2.92 9.29
CA ASN A 27 -24.10 3.79 9.33
C ASN A 27 -22.94 3.16 10.11
N ARG A 28 -23.24 2.51 11.24
CA ARG A 28 -22.22 1.80 12.03
C ARG A 28 -21.58 0.67 11.23
N ARG A 29 -22.38 -0.14 10.52
CA ARG A 29 -21.88 -1.23 9.67
C ARG A 29 -21.02 -0.70 8.52
N LEU A 30 -21.48 0.33 7.80
CA LEU A 30 -20.72 0.98 6.73
C LEU A 30 -19.38 1.51 7.25
N ARG A 31 -19.40 2.20 8.39
CA ARG A 31 -18.19 2.71 9.05
C ARG A 31 -17.22 1.59 9.37
N THR A 32 -17.65 0.53 10.04
CA THR A 32 -16.79 -0.61 10.39
C THR A 32 -16.17 -1.25 9.16
N ARG A 33 -16.96 -1.44 8.09
CA ARG A 33 -16.47 -2.03 6.85
C ARG A 33 -15.43 -1.15 6.16
N LEU A 34 -15.69 0.16 6.06
CA LEU A 34 -14.76 1.11 5.45
C LEU A 34 -13.47 1.26 6.25
N VAL A 35 -13.53 1.30 7.59
CA VAL A 35 -12.32 1.34 8.42
C VAL A 35 -11.47 0.09 8.20
N ARG A 36 -12.07 -1.11 8.19
CA ARG A 36 -11.33 -2.35 7.90
C ARG A 36 -10.64 -2.28 6.53
N ARG A 37 -11.39 -1.94 5.48
CA ARG A 37 -10.80 -1.80 4.14
C ARG A 37 -9.68 -0.77 4.09
N LEU A 38 -9.84 0.39 4.73
CA LEU A 38 -8.80 1.43 4.75
C LEU A 38 -7.53 1.04 5.53
N LEU A 39 -7.63 0.06 6.44
CA LEU A 39 -6.49 -0.45 7.20
C LEU A 39 -5.87 -1.69 6.56
N ASP A 40 -6.68 -2.54 5.93
CA ASP A 40 -6.27 -3.85 5.43
C ASP A 40 -5.94 -3.83 3.91
N ASP A 41 -6.59 -2.96 3.11
CA ASP A 41 -6.32 -2.83 1.69
C ASP A 41 -5.26 -1.73 1.44
N PRO A 42 -4.16 -2.00 0.71
CA PRO A 42 -3.15 -0.97 0.40
C PRO A 42 -3.71 0.24 -0.36
N VAL A 43 -4.73 0.00 -1.18
CA VAL A 43 -5.50 1.03 -1.87
C VAL A 43 -6.97 0.64 -1.88
N VAL A 44 -7.82 1.50 -1.32
CA VAL A 44 -9.28 1.41 -1.46
C VAL A 44 -9.71 2.21 -2.69
N TYR A 45 -9.99 1.51 -3.79
CA TYR A 45 -10.50 2.11 -5.01
C TYR A 45 -11.97 2.48 -4.88
N TYR A 46 -12.36 3.64 -5.40
CA TYR A 46 -13.77 4.08 -5.36
C TYR A 46 -14.70 3.22 -6.23
N GLU A 47 -14.17 2.57 -7.26
CA GLU A 47 -14.92 1.67 -8.13
C GLU A 47 -15.28 0.33 -7.45
N ASP A 48 -14.55 -0.04 -6.39
CA ASP A 48 -14.83 -1.25 -5.60
C ASP A 48 -15.81 -1.01 -4.45
N LEU A 49 -16.27 0.23 -4.28
CA LEU A 49 -17.23 0.60 -3.23
C LEU A 49 -18.65 0.51 -3.79
N SER A 50 -19.57 -0.01 -2.98
CA SER A 50 -21.00 0.12 -3.31
C SER A 50 -21.42 1.60 -3.33
N ASP A 51 -22.53 1.91 -3.99
CA ASP A 51 -23.07 3.28 -4.01
C ASP A 51 -23.31 3.82 -2.59
N GLU A 52 -23.75 2.95 -1.68
CA GLU A 52 -23.99 3.27 -0.28
C GLU A 52 -22.68 3.55 0.48
N GLU A 53 -21.66 2.71 0.30
CA GLU A 53 -20.33 2.90 0.86
C GLU A 53 -19.68 4.19 0.35
N ARG A 54 -19.81 4.45 -0.95
CA ARG A 54 -19.28 5.65 -1.61
C ARG A 54 -19.99 6.91 -1.13
N ALA A 55 -21.31 6.88 -0.97
CA ALA A 55 -22.08 8.00 -0.44
C ALA A 55 -21.69 8.30 1.02
N TYR A 56 -21.63 7.27 1.87
CA TYR A 56 -21.21 7.40 3.27
C TYR A 56 -19.78 7.95 3.37
N LEU A 57 -18.84 7.34 2.63
CA LEU A 57 -17.45 7.78 2.60
C LEU A 57 -17.34 9.23 2.15
N THR A 58 -18.05 9.64 1.10
CA THR A 58 -18.01 11.02 0.59
C THR A 58 -18.51 12.03 1.64
N GLY A 59 -19.60 11.71 2.36
CA GLY A 59 -20.16 12.58 3.40
C GLY A 59 -19.29 12.67 4.66
N GLN A 60 -18.62 11.58 5.04
CA GLN A 60 -17.87 11.48 6.30
C GLN A 60 -16.35 11.43 6.12
N ARG A 61 -15.83 11.61 4.89
CA ARG A 61 -14.43 11.35 4.53
C ARG A 61 -13.44 12.02 5.47
N HIS A 62 -13.64 13.31 5.71
CA HIS A 62 -12.70 14.08 6.52
C HIS A 62 -12.63 13.55 7.95
N LEU A 63 -13.79 13.35 8.59
CA LEU A 63 -13.88 12.83 9.95
C LEU A 63 -13.27 11.44 10.05
N LEU A 64 -13.71 10.52 9.18
CA LEU A 64 -13.28 9.12 9.18
C LEU A 64 -11.76 8.99 9.04
N LEU A 65 -11.19 9.66 8.04
CA LEU A 65 -9.75 9.57 7.79
C LEU A 65 -8.95 10.24 8.91
N THR A 66 -9.41 11.36 9.46
CA THR A 66 -8.72 12.02 10.60
C THR A 66 -8.70 11.11 11.83
N GLU A 67 -9.79 10.40 12.10
CA GLU A 67 -9.84 9.45 13.22
C GLU A 67 -8.87 8.27 13.00
N ILE A 68 -8.77 7.75 11.77
CA ILE A 68 -7.83 6.67 11.44
C ILE A 68 -6.38 7.16 11.61
N GLU A 69 -6.02 8.31 11.06
CA GLU A 69 -4.66 8.87 11.21
C GLU A 69 -4.30 9.08 12.68
N ASN A 70 -5.20 9.66 13.48
CA ASN A 70 -4.97 9.89 14.90
C ASN A 70 -4.80 8.59 15.69
N ALA A 71 -5.53 7.53 15.31
CA ALA A 71 -5.49 6.25 16.01
C ALA A 71 -4.29 5.38 15.62
N THR A 72 -3.81 5.48 14.37
CA THR A 72 -2.82 4.56 13.80
C THR A 72 -1.48 5.20 13.48
N GLY A 73 -1.44 6.52 13.30
CA GLY A 73 -0.26 7.23 12.82
C GLY A 73 0.00 7.10 11.31
N LEU A 74 -0.85 6.37 10.57
CA LEU A 74 -0.82 6.32 9.11
C LEU A 74 -1.15 7.69 8.51
N VAL A 75 -0.68 7.93 7.29
CA VAL A 75 -0.91 9.16 6.55
C VAL A 75 -1.89 8.90 5.41
N ARG A 76 -2.99 9.66 5.34
CA ARG A 76 -3.95 9.51 4.26
C ARG A 76 -3.38 10.07 2.95
N GLU A 77 -3.52 9.31 1.88
CA GLU A 77 -3.33 9.79 0.52
C GLU A 77 -4.66 9.67 -0.24
N VAL A 78 -5.20 10.81 -0.68
CA VAL A 78 -6.49 10.86 -1.38
C VAL A 78 -6.26 11.25 -2.83
N ARG A 79 -6.61 10.36 -3.76
CA ARG A 79 -6.52 10.59 -5.21
C ARG A 79 -7.89 10.46 -5.88
N ARG A 80 -7.95 10.63 -7.20
CA ARG A 80 -9.21 10.54 -7.96
C ARG A 80 -9.73 9.11 -8.06
N GLU A 81 -8.83 8.14 -8.05
CA GLU A 81 -9.10 6.71 -8.17
C GLU A 81 -9.45 6.05 -6.84
N GLY A 82 -8.95 6.57 -5.72
CA GLY A 82 -9.11 5.93 -4.42
C GLY A 82 -8.34 6.60 -3.29
N ILE A 83 -8.27 5.89 -2.16
CA ILE A 83 -7.60 6.32 -0.93
C ILE A 83 -6.59 5.25 -0.52
N ALA A 84 -5.40 5.65 -0.11
CA ALA A 84 -4.44 4.80 0.57
C ALA A 84 -4.14 5.35 1.97
N MET A 85 -3.87 4.46 2.92
CA MET A 85 -3.36 4.82 4.24
C MET A 85 -1.90 4.38 4.30
N ALA A 86 -0.99 5.32 4.04
CA ALA A 86 0.43 5.05 3.92
C ALA A 86 1.12 5.02 5.28
N ASP A 87 1.98 4.03 5.48
CA ASP A 87 2.89 4.00 6.62
C ASP A 87 4.25 4.62 6.24
N GLU A 88 4.45 5.88 6.63
CA GLU A 88 5.72 6.58 6.42
C GLU A 88 6.83 6.13 7.39
N ARG A 89 6.47 5.44 8.48
CA ARG A 89 7.42 5.00 9.52
C ARG A 89 7.99 3.62 9.25
N GLY A 90 7.32 2.81 8.43
CA GLY A 90 7.70 1.42 8.15
C GLY A 90 7.55 0.51 9.38
N GLU A 91 6.53 0.78 10.19
CA GLU A 91 6.16 0.01 11.39
C GLU A 91 5.17 -1.13 11.07
N LEU A 92 4.45 -1.07 9.95
CA LEU A 92 3.56 -2.14 9.48
C LEU A 92 4.35 -3.37 9.02
N THR A 93 3.79 -4.55 9.27
CA THR A 93 4.37 -5.85 8.90
C THR A 93 3.99 -6.33 7.51
N ASP A 94 3.17 -5.56 6.79
CA ASP A 94 2.72 -5.89 5.45
C ASP A 94 3.84 -5.76 4.43
N VAL A 95 3.57 -6.11 3.17
CA VAL A 95 4.53 -5.95 2.07
C VAL A 95 4.86 -4.47 1.91
N GLY A 96 6.08 -4.08 2.30
CA GLY A 96 6.58 -2.73 2.08
C GLY A 96 6.99 -2.51 0.63
N PHE A 97 6.92 -1.27 0.15
CA PHE A 97 7.41 -0.94 -1.19
C PHE A 97 7.83 0.54 -1.31
N PRO A 98 9.04 0.85 -1.80
CA PRO A 98 10.07 -0.06 -2.32
C PRO A 98 10.83 -0.86 -1.24
N GLU A 99 11.27 -2.08 -1.60
CA GLU A 99 12.17 -2.91 -0.77
C GLU A 99 13.63 -2.81 -1.25
N GLU A 100 14.59 -3.06 -0.35
CA GLU A 100 15.99 -3.18 -0.71
C GLU A 100 16.30 -4.50 -1.44
N GLY A 101 17.41 -4.54 -2.18
CA GLY A 101 17.87 -5.74 -2.89
C GLY A 101 17.38 -5.83 -4.34
N THR A 102 17.67 -6.96 -4.97
CA THR A 102 17.41 -7.16 -6.40
C THR A 102 15.92 -7.22 -6.70
N GLU A 103 15.17 -7.98 -5.93
CA GLU A 103 13.74 -8.18 -6.15
C GLU A 103 12.94 -6.89 -5.93
N GLY A 104 13.28 -6.11 -4.91
CA GLY A 104 12.68 -4.79 -4.67
C GLY A 104 12.96 -3.82 -5.82
N HIS A 105 14.21 -3.77 -6.31
CA HIS A 105 14.56 -2.93 -7.45
C HIS A 105 13.87 -3.39 -8.75
N VAL A 106 13.82 -4.70 -9.04
CA VAL A 106 13.06 -5.23 -10.19
C VAL A 106 11.59 -4.81 -10.10
N THR A 107 10.98 -4.95 -8.91
CA THR A 107 9.58 -4.59 -8.69
C THR A 107 9.36 -3.09 -8.95
N LEU A 108 10.29 -2.22 -8.54
CA LEU A 108 10.26 -0.78 -8.81
C LEU A 108 10.34 -0.45 -10.30
N LEU A 109 11.31 -1.04 -11.01
CA LEU A 109 11.46 -0.83 -12.46
C LEU A 109 10.23 -1.32 -13.22
N LEU A 110 9.64 -2.44 -12.80
CA LEU A 110 8.43 -2.98 -13.41
C LEU A 110 7.21 -2.08 -13.14
N ALA A 111 7.10 -1.54 -11.92
CA ALA A 111 6.04 -0.59 -11.56
C ALA A 111 6.11 0.67 -12.43
N GLU A 112 7.31 1.24 -12.60
CA GLU A 112 7.54 2.40 -13.47
C GLU A 112 7.16 2.10 -14.93
N HIS A 113 7.62 0.96 -15.46
CA HIS A 113 7.31 0.52 -16.82
C HIS A 113 5.79 0.40 -17.03
N LEU A 114 5.10 -0.29 -16.12
CA LEU A 114 3.66 -0.49 -16.17
C LEU A 114 2.89 0.83 -16.01
N ALA A 115 3.38 1.77 -15.19
CA ALA A 115 2.80 3.10 -15.06
C ALA A 115 2.84 3.87 -16.39
N GLU A 116 3.96 3.79 -17.12
CA GLU A 116 4.07 4.40 -18.45
C GLU A 116 3.15 3.71 -19.48
N GLN A 117 3.02 2.38 -19.45
CA GLN A 117 2.05 1.68 -20.29
C GLN A 117 0.61 2.10 -19.97
N ALA A 118 0.27 2.21 -18.69
CA ALA A 118 -1.04 2.64 -18.23
C ALA A 118 -1.38 4.07 -18.68
N ARG A 119 -0.40 4.99 -18.69
CA ARG A 119 -0.56 6.34 -19.24
C ARG A 119 -0.91 6.33 -20.73
N ARG A 120 -0.25 5.48 -21.51
CA ARG A 120 -0.44 5.39 -22.97
C ARG A 120 -1.71 4.66 -23.36
N ALA A 121 -2.05 3.59 -22.65
CA ALA A 121 -3.20 2.74 -22.93
C ALA A 121 -3.84 2.23 -21.62
N PRO A 122 -4.66 3.05 -20.94
CA PRO A 122 -5.32 2.66 -19.69
C PRO A 122 -6.15 1.38 -19.83
N GLY A 123 -6.09 0.50 -18.83
CA GLY A 123 -6.87 -0.75 -18.78
C GLY A 123 -6.41 -1.83 -19.76
N ARG A 124 -5.33 -1.62 -20.52
CA ARG A 124 -4.81 -2.62 -21.46
C ARG A 124 -4.01 -3.69 -20.72
N VAL A 125 -4.23 -4.95 -21.12
CA VAL A 125 -3.42 -6.08 -20.65
C VAL A 125 -2.00 -5.96 -21.20
N VAL A 126 -1.01 -6.04 -20.32
CA VAL A 126 0.40 -6.18 -20.65
C VAL A 126 0.77 -7.65 -20.52
N ALA A 127 1.17 -8.26 -21.64
CA ALA A 127 1.45 -9.69 -21.72
C ALA A 127 2.62 -10.08 -20.81
N ARG A 128 2.51 -11.23 -20.15
CA ARG A 128 3.58 -11.74 -19.27
C ARG A 128 4.94 -11.82 -19.96
N SER A 129 4.98 -12.31 -21.20
CA SER A 129 6.21 -12.42 -21.98
C SER A 129 6.87 -11.07 -22.28
N ALA A 130 6.08 -9.99 -22.38
CA ALA A 130 6.62 -8.64 -22.56
C ALA A 130 7.29 -8.14 -21.28
N LEU A 131 6.73 -8.49 -20.11
CA LEU A 131 7.31 -8.17 -18.81
C LEU A 131 8.61 -8.96 -18.58
N GLU A 132 8.64 -10.25 -18.91
CA GLU A 132 9.84 -11.08 -18.85
C GLU A 132 10.94 -10.53 -19.77
N GLY A 133 10.57 -10.10 -20.98
CA GLY A 133 11.49 -9.41 -21.90
C GLY A 133 12.07 -8.13 -21.31
N PHE A 134 11.23 -7.28 -20.71
CA PHE A 134 11.67 -6.06 -20.02
C PHE A 134 12.59 -6.38 -18.83
N VAL A 135 12.26 -7.37 -18.00
CA VAL A 135 13.11 -7.77 -16.87
C VAL A 135 14.46 -8.31 -17.37
N CYS A 136 14.50 -9.05 -18.48
CA CYS A 136 15.74 -9.48 -19.11
C CYS A 136 16.63 -8.29 -19.52
N GLU A 137 16.04 -7.22 -20.09
CA GLU A 137 16.76 -5.97 -20.38
C GLU A 137 17.30 -5.32 -19.10
N CYS A 138 16.50 -5.28 -18.03
CA CYS A 138 16.94 -4.75 -16.73
C CYS A 138 18.09 -5.56 -16.12
N ILE A 139 18.04 -6.90 -16.20
CA ILE A 139 19.15 -7.78 -15.76
C ILE A 139 20.44 -7.36 -16.48
N ALA A 140 20.39 -7.20 -17.81
CA ALA A 140 21.56 -6.82 -18.60
C ALA A 140 22.12 -5.44 -18.19
N GLN A 141 21.25 -4.48 -17.88
CA GLN A 141 21.63 -3.12 -17.48
C GLN A 141 22.17 -3.02 -16.05
N HIS A 142 21.61 -3.80 -15.11
CA HIS A 142 21.88 -3.67 -13.68
C HIS A 142 22.68 -4.82 -13.07
N ARG A 143 23.17 -5.77 -13.88
CA ARG A 143 23.93 -6.98 -13.44
C ARG A 143 25.03 -6.75 -12.41
N THR A 144 25.66 -5.58 -12.40
CA THR A 144 26.76 -5.25 -11.47
C THR A 144 26.27 -4.93 -10.05
N HIS A 145 24.99 -4.58 -9.90
CA HIS A 145 24.37 -4.17 -8.64
C HIS A 145 23.43 -5.23 -8.09
N TRP A 146 23.09 -6.23 -8.91
CA TRP A 146 22.18 -7.30 -8.55
C TRP A 146 22.93 -8.55 -8.08
N ARG A 147 22.21 -9.39 -7.33
CA ARG A 147 22.70 -10.70 -6.90
C ARG A 147 23.10 -11.56 -8.11
N LYS A 148 24.09 -12.44 -7.94
CA LYS A 148 24.69 -13.18 -9.07
C LYS A 148 23.72 -14.13 -9.77
N ASP A 149 22.88 -14.80 -8.98
CA ASP A 149 21.77 -15.68 -9.40
C ASP A 149 20.70 -14.95 -10.21
N ALA A 150 20.48 -13.65 -9.95
CA ALA A 150 19.57 -12.84 -10.77
C ALA A 150 20.09 -12.55 -12.19
N SER A 151 21.34 -12.91 -12.50
CA SER A 151 21.93 -12.82 -13.84
C SER A 151 22.05 -14.17 -14.54
N GLU A 152 21.53 -15.25 -13.95
CA GLU A 152 21.51 -16.56 -14.59
C GLU A 152 20.47 -16.59 -15.73
N PRO A 153 20.73 -17.36 -16.82
CA PRO A 153 19.74 -17.52 -17.88
C PRO A 153 18.41 -18.06 -17.33
N GLY A 154 17.30 -17.38 -17.60
CA GLY A 154 15.96 -17.75 -17.12
C GLY A 154 15.56 -17.10 -15.79
N ALA A 155 16.46 -16.38 -15.12
CA ALA A 155 16.16 -15.67 -13.87
C ALA A 155 15.04 -14.64 -14.02
N GLU A 156 14.86 -14.08 -15.22
CA GLU A 156 13.81 -13.12 -15.54
C GLU A 156 12.41 -13.65 -15.25
N VAL A 157 12.17 -14.96 -15.41
CA VAL A 157 10.84 -15.57 -15.21
C VAL A 157 10.45 -15.51 -13.73
N GLY A 158 11.36 -15.94 -12.85
CA GLY A 158 11.12 -15.93 -11.40
C GLY A 158 11.08 -14.52 -10.81
N LEU A 159 11.96 -13.63 -11.29
CA LEU A 159 11.96 -12.22 -10.89
C LEU A 159 10.67 -11.50 -11.33
N THR A 160 10.19 -11.78 -12.55
CA THR A 160 8.93 -11.21 -13.04
C THR A 160 7.74 -11.70 -12.22
N GLU A 161 7.65 -13.00 -11.94
CA GLU A 161 6.59 -13.56 -11.11
C GLU A 161 6.56 -12.91 -9.73
N THR A 162 7.71 -12.87 -9.05
CA THR A 162 7.84 -12.29 -7.71
C THR A 162 7.48 -10.80 -7.70
N ALA A 163 7.85 -10.06 -8.75
CA ALA A 163 7.46 -8.66 -8.88
C ALA A 163 5.95 -8.50 -9.09
N ILE A 164 5.32 -9.33 -9.94
CA ILE A 164 3.88 -9.30 -10.15
C ILE A 164 3.12 -9.67 -8.87
N GLU A 165 3.54 -10.70 -8.13
CA GLU A 165 2.97 -11.07 -6.83
C GLU A 165 2.95 -9.87 -5.87
N ARG A 166 4.08 -9.15 -5.75
CA ARG A 166 4.15 -7.95 -4.91
C ARG A 166 3.24 -6.84 -5.41
N LEU A 167 3.28 -6.50 -6.70
CA LEU A 167 2.46 -5.43 -7.26
C LEU A 167 0.96 -5.74 -7.14
N GLU A 168 0.57 -7.01 -7.24
CA GLU A 168 -0.81 -7.44 -7.01
C GLU A 168 -1.20 -7.34 -5.54
N ALA A 169 -0.33 -7.78 -4.62
CA ALA A 169 -0.54 -7.64 -3.18
C ALA A 169 -0.73 -6.17 -2.78
N LEU A 170 0.00 -5.25 -3.40
CA LEU A 170 -0.10 -3.81 -3.23
C LEU A 170 -1.28 -3.16 -3.98
N ARG A 171 -2.09 -3.98 -4.68
CA ARG A 171 -3.20 -3.54 -5.53
C ARG A 171 -2.81 -2.52 -6.59
N LEU A 172 -1.62 -2.67 -7.18
CA LEU A 172 -1.12 -1.85 -8.28
C LEU A 172 -1.35 -2.50 -9.64
N VAL A 173 -1.56 -3.81 -9.68
CA VAL A 173 -1.94 -4.56 -10.88
C VAL A 173 -3.03 -5.57 -10.56
N ALA A 174 -3.78 -5.99 -11.58
CA ALA A 174 -4.68 -7.13 -11.53
C ALA A 174 -4.20 -8.21 -12.50
N ARG A 175 -4.11 -9.47 -12.04
CA ARG A 175 -3.75 -10.60 -12.90
C ARG A 175 -4.87 -10.97 -13.87
N THR A 176 -4.45 -11.46 -15.02
CA THR A 176 -5.32 -12.04 -16.06
C THR A 176 -4.68 -13.34 -16.55
N ALA A 177 -5.40 -14.09 -17.40
CA ALA A 177 -4.84 -15.30 -18.01
C ALA A 177 -3.62 -15.02 -18.92
N GLU A 178 -3.50 -13.80 -19.46
CA GLU A 178 -2.49 -13.44 -20.48
C GLU A 178 -1.35 -12.57 -19.93
N GLY A 179 -1.48 -12.05 -18.71
CA GLY A 179 -0.55 -11.10 -18.11
C GLY A 179 -1.22 -10.27 -17.03
N VAL A 180 -0.97 -8.97 -17.01
CA VAL A 180 -1.52 -8.07 -15.98
C VAL A 180 -2.17 -6.83 -16.56
N VAL A 181 -3.16 -6.29 -15.86
CA VAL A 181 -3.71 -4.95 -16.11
C VAL A 181 -3.18 -4.02 -15.03
N PRO A 182 -2.44 -2.95 -15.38
CA PRO A 182 -2.07 -1.93 -14.40
C PRO A 182 -3.31 -1.21 -13.85
N LEU A 183 -3.38 -1.06 -12.53
CA LEU A 183 -4.44 -0.31 -11.86
C LEU A 183 -4.03 1.16 -11.69
N SER A 184 -5.01 2.06 -11.60
CA SER A 184 -4.79 3.52 -11.63
C SER A 184 -3.74 4.00 -10.62
N ALA A 185 -3.65 3.35 -9.46
CA ALA A 185 -2.79 3.78 -8.38
C ALA A 185 -1.29 3.46 -8.64
N ILE A 186 -0.97 2.69 -9.69
CA ILE A 186 0.40 2.49 -10.17
C ILE A 186 1.03 3.78 -10.71
N ALA A 187 0.22 4.79 -11.05
CA ALA A 187 0.70 6.08 -11.52
C ALA A 187 1.60 6.81 -10.51
N ARG A 188 1.63 6.38 -9.23
CA ARG A 188 2.58 6.87 -8.22
C ARG A 188 4.05 6.64 -8.57
N TYR A 189 4.34 5.58 -9.33
CA TYR A 189 5.69 5.19 -9.70
C TYR A 189 6.12 5.80 -11.03
N THR A 190 5.39 6.82 -11.49
CA THR A 190 5.84 7.66 -12.60
C THR A 190 6.99 8.52 -12.12
N LEU A 191 8.14 8.41 -12.76
CA LEU A 191 9.16 9.46 -12.64
C LEU A 191 8.64 10.70 -13.39
N GLU A 192 8.05 11.64 -12.66
CA GLU A 192 8.01 13.02 -13.16
C GLU A 192 9.44 13.57 -13.12
N PRO A 193 9.92 14.24 -14.20
CA PRO A 193 11.19 14.94 -14.14
C PRO A 193 11.16 15.90 -12.96
N LEU A 194 12.14 15.82 -12.07
CA LEU A 194 12.24 16.68 -10.88
C LEU A 194 12.26 18.16 -11.35
N ALA A 195 11.11 18.81 -11.34
CA ALA A 195 11.05 20.27 -11.38
C ALA A 195 11.32 20.73 -9.95
N ASP A 196 12.58 21.10 -9.68
CA ASP A 196 13.08 21.70 -8.42
C ASP A 196 12.24 21.39 -7.18
N ALA A 197 12.27 20.13 -6.74
CA ALA A 197 11.76 19.80 -5.42
C ALA A 197 12.65 20.47 -4.37
N PRO A 198 12.11 21.26 -3.42
CA PRO A 198 12.90 21.79 -2.32
C PRO A 198 13.45 20.62 -1.50
N THR A 199 14.77 20.58 -1.35
CA THR A 199 15.49 19.58 -0.56
C THR A 199 14.82 19.40 0.81
N PRO A 200 14.38 18.18 1.18
CA PRO A 200 13.79 17.97 2.50
C PRO A 200 14.82 18.31 3.57
N ALA A 201 14.43 19.18 4.50
CA ALA A 201 15.30 19.62 5.60
C ALA A 201 15.69 18.41 6.48
N PRO A 202 16.94 18.33 6.95
CA PRO A 202 17.40 17.19 7.72
C PRO A 202 16.59 17.05 9.01
N ALA A 203 16.10 15.83 9.27
CA ALA A 203 15.37 15.48 10.48
C ALA A 203 16.18 15.83 11.74
N ARG A 204 15.66 16.73 12.57
CA ARG A 204 16.28 17.06 13.86
C ARG A 204 16.17 15.85 14.79
N ARG A 205 17.28 15.15 15.02
CA ARG A 205 17.42 14.18 16.12
C ARG A 205 17.16 14.88 17.45
N ALA A 206 16.08 14.52 18.13
CA ALA A 206 15.84 14.92 19.51
C ALA A 206 16.87 14.23 20.42
N GLN A 207 17.90 14.96 20.84
CA GLN A 207 18.76 14.54 21.93
C GLN A 207 17.97 14.67 23.24
N ARG A 208 17.52 13.52 23.78
CA ARG A 208 17.07 13.43 25.18
C ARG A 208 18.29 13.57 26.08
N GLN A 209 18.48 14.75 26.67
CA GLN A 209 19.34 14.92 27.84
C GLN A 209 18.60 14.39 29.08
N LEU A 210 18.90 13.15 29.46
CA LEU A 210 18.70 12.67 30.82
C LEU A 210 19.81 13.28 31.69
N GLY A 211 19.53 14.44 32.28
CA GLY A 211 20.37 15.06 33.31
C GLY A 211 19.68 14.94 34.66
N LEU A 212 19.99 13.87 35.39
CA LEU A 212 19.61 13.66 36.79
C LEU A 212 20.04 14.84 37.64
N GLY A 213 19.07 15.57 38.18
CA GLY A 213 19.28 16.45 39.32
C GLY A 213 19.49 15.61 40.58
N LEU A 214 20.73 15.58 41.06
CA LEU A 214 21.03 15.25 42.45
C LEU A 214 21.83 16.41 43.02
N ASP A 215 21.11 17.30 43.69
CA ASP A 215 21.67 18.29 44.59
C ASP A 215 22.40 17.59 45.73
N LEU A 216 23.71 17.78 45.81
CA LEU A 216 24.46 17.60 47.05
C LEU A 216 25.07 18.94 47.42
N ASP A 217 24.31 19.65 48.24
CA ASP A 217 24.76 20.75 49.10
C ASP A 217 25.95 20.28 49.95
N THR A 218 27.09 20.95 49.85
CA THR A 218 28.08 21.00 50.92
C THR A 218 28.82 22.33 50.91
N GLY A 219 28.59 23.08 51.99
CA GLY A 219 29.01 24.46 52.19
C GLY A 219 30.51 24.76 52.16
N GLY A 220 30.82 26.06 52.07
CA GLY A 220 32.19 26.55 52.08
C GLY A 220 32.31 28.06 52.26
N LYS A 221 32.01 28.55 53.46
CA LYS A 221 32.21 29.93 53.93
C LYS A 221 33.71 30.20 54.14
N ARG A 222 34.31 31.22 53.52
CA ARG A 222 35.55 31.92 53.97
C ARG A 222 35.41 33.40 53.56
N ARG A 223 35.17 34.28 54.53
CA ARG A 223 36.14 35.21 55.15
C ARG A 223 36.68 36.24 54.18
#